data_AF-A0A0J8SW51-F1
#
_entry.id   AF-A0A0J8SW51-F1
#
_cell.length_a   1.000
_cell.length_b   1.000
_cell.length_c   1.000
_cell.angle_alpha   90.00
_cell.angle_beta   90.00
_cell.angle_gamma   90.00
#
_symmetry.space_group_name_H-M   'P 1'
#
loop_
_entity.id
_entity.type
_entity.pdbx_description
1 polymer ?
#
loop_
_entity_poly.entity_id
_entity_poly.type
_entity_poly.pdbx_seq_one_letter_code
_entity_poly.pdbx_strand_id
1 'polypeptide(L)'
;MAFMISATFTRPLSHLQNQMKEVVRKNLKVRIPEGRSRGEVLELTRTFNTMLDDANQMIARLKAEERQKEAVHFHMLLAQMNPHFLLNTLNTMKWSAIRSGNEEISEMCVSLGKLLEVSLNSCLISLSIARFLRG
;
A
#
# COMPACT_ATOMS: atom_id res chain seq x y z
N MET A 1 -41.41 22.41 -26.72
CA MET A 1 -39.93 22.57 -26.67
C MET A 1 -39.33 22.23 -25.31
N ALA A 2 -39.73 22.91 -24.21
CA ALA A 2 -39.17 22.65 -22.88
C ALA A 2 -39.22 21.17 -22.42
N PHE A 3 -40.34 20.47 -22.70
CA PHE A 3 -40.48 19.06 -22.36
C PHE A 3 -39.52 18.13 -23.12
N MET A 4 -39.22 18.45 -24.40
CA MET A 4 -38.28 17.68 -25.21
C MET A 4 -36.83 17.89 -24.78
N ILE A 5 -36.46 19.14 -24.44
CA ILE A 5 -35.13 19.47 -23.88
C ILE A 5 -34.93 18.73 -22.55
N SER A 6 -35.93 18.75 -21.67
CA SER A 6 -35.89 18.05 -20.39
C SER A 6 -35.74 16.53 -20.54
N ALA A 7 -36.51 15.92 -21.45
CA ALA A 7 -36.49 14.48 -21.68
C ALA A 7 -35.20 13.97 -22.34
N THR A 8 -34.59 14.78 -23.21
CA THR A 8 -33.45 14.37 -24.04
C THR A 8 -32.09 14.69 -23.40
N PHE A 9 -32.00 15.78 -22.63
CA PHE A 9 -30.72 16.26 -22.08
C PHE A 9 -30.70 16.32 -20.55
N THR A 10 -31.72 16.92 -19.92
CA THR A 10 -31.70 17.17 -18.47
C THR A 10 -31.83 15.90 -17.64
N ARG A 11 -32.73 14.98 -18.01
CA ARG A 11 -32.95 13.73 -17.27
C ARG A 11 -31.73 12.79 -17.30
N PRO A 12 -31.12 12.47 -18.47
CA PRO A 12 -29.93 11.64 -18.52
C PRO A 12 -28.74 12.23 -17.75
N LEU A 13 -28.55 13.55 -17.81
CA LEU A 13 -27.46 14.21 -17.09
C LEU A 13 -27.64 14.16 -15.57
N SER A 14 -28.87 14.39 -15.09
CA SER A 14 -29.19 14.26 -13.66
C SER A 14 -29.02 12.82 -13.16
N HIS A 15 -29.37 11.83 -13.99
CA HIS A 15 -29.13 10.42 -13.68
C HIS A 15 -27.63 10.12 -13.55
N LEU A 16 -26.82 10.55 -14.53
CA LEU A 16 -25.37 10.40 -14.51
C LEU A 16 -24.77 11.05 -13.25
N GLN A 17 -25.19 12.26 -12.90
CA GLN A 17 -24.72 12.95 -11.70
C GLN A 17 -25.00 12.14 -10.42
N ASN A 18 -26.18 11.53 -10.30
CA ASN A 18 -26.52 10.69 -9.16
C ASN A 18 -25.66 9.42 -9.12
N GLN A 19 -25.41 8.80 -10.27
CA GLN A 19 -24.51 7.65 -10.36
C GLN A 19 -23.07 8.03 -9.95
N MET A 20 -22.55 9.17 -10.41
CA MET A 20 -21.23 9.67 -10.01
C MET A 20 -21.14 9.87 -8.49
N LYS A 21 -22.15 10.49 -7.87
CA LYS A 21 -22.20 10.66 -6.40
C LYS A 21 -22.18 9.32 -5.67
N GLU A 22 -22.95 8.34 -6.15
CA GLU A 22 -23.01 7.02 -5.55
C GLU A 22 -21.69 6.24 -5.67
N VAL A 23 -20.99 6.35 -6.81
CA VAL A 23 -19.67 5.74 -6.98
C VAL A 23 -18.66 6.32 -6.00
N VAL A 24 -18.65 7.64 -5.81
CA VAL A 24 -17.78 8.30 -4.82
C VAL A 24 -18.10 7.81 -3.40
N ARG A 25 -19.39 7.72 -3.03
CA ARG A 25 -19.81 7.20 -1.70
C ARG A 25 -19.44 5.73 -1.50
N LYS A 26 -19.42 4.93 -2.56
CA LYS A 26 -19.04 3.50 -2.52
C LYS A 26 -17.53 3.28 -2.71
N ASN A 27 -16.71 4.27 -2.37
CA ASN A 27 -15.25 4.21 -2.41
C ASN A 27 -14.69 3.83 -3.79
N LEU A 28 -15.28 4.36 -4.87
CA LEU A 28 -14.77 4.24 -6.24
C LEU A 28 -14.68 2.79 -6.78
N LYS A 29 -15.36 1.84 -6.12
CA LYS A 29 -15.31 0.40 -6.46
C LYS A 29 -16.22 -0.02 -7.60
N VAL A 30 -17.11 0.86 -8.04
CA VAL A 30 -18.18 0.55 -8.99
C VAL A 30 -18.05 1.48 -10.19
N ARG A 31 -18.20 0.94 -11.40
CA ARG A 31 -18.23 1.73 -12.64
C ARG A 31 -19.65 2.12 -13.00
N ILE A 32 -19.80 3.24 -13.69
CA ILE A 32 -21.10 3.65 -14.21
C ILE A 32 -21.40 2.84 -15.48
N PRO A 33 -22.56 2.13 -15.55
CA PRO A 33 -22.91 1.34 -16.72
C PRO A 33 -23.22 2.23 -17.94
N GLU A 34 -22.59 1.96 -19.07
CA GLU A 34 -22.72 2.74 -20.31
C GLU A 34 -24.04 2.52 -21.06
N GLY A 35 -24.71 1.39 -20.86
CA GLY A 35 -25.86 0.96 -21.69
C GLY A 35 -27.10 1.85 -21.65
N ARG A 36 -27.18 2.81 -20.70
CA ARG A 36 -28.27 3.80 -20.61
C ARG A 36 -27.89 5.19 -21.14
N SER A 37 -26.61 5.43 -21.41
CA SER A 37 -26.10 6.71 -21.88
C SER A 37 -26.00 6.73 -23.40
N ARG A 38 -26.28 7.88 -24.03
CA ARG A 38 -26.18 8.08 -25.49
C ARG A 38 -25.60 9.46 -25.78
N GLY A 39 -25.03 9.63 -26.98
CA GLY A 39 -24.44 10.90 -27.42
C GLY A 39 -23.37 11.40 -26.47
N GLU A 40 -23.38 12.70 -26.19
CA GLU A 40 -22.41 13.39 -25.32
C GLU A 40 -22.44 12.85 -23.88
N VAL A 41 -23.59 12.35 -23.40
CA VAL A 41 -23.71 11.76 -22.07
C VAL A 41 -22.94 10.43 -21.97
N LEU A 42 -22.88 9.66 -23.05
CA LEU A 42 -22.06 8.44 -23.10
C LEU A 42 -20.58 8.77 -23.03
N GLU A 43 -20.15 9.80 -23.77
CA GLU A 43 -18.77 10.27 -23.74
C GLU A 43 -18.37 10.76 -22.34
N LEU A 44 -19.21 11.56 -21.68
CA LEU A 44 -19.00 11.96 -20.28
C LEU A 44 -18.93 10.76 -19.33
N THR A 45 -19.78 9.75 -19.53
CA THR A 45 -19.77 8.52 -18.73
C THR A 45 -18.43 7.79 -18.88
N ARG A 46 -17.92 7.67 -20.11
CA ARG A 46 -16.63 7.03 -20.41
C ARG A 46 -15.47 7.80 -19.80
N THR A 47 -15.42 9.12 -20.01
CA THR A 47 -14.37 9.98 -19.45
C THR A 47 -14.34 9.90 -17.92
N PHE A 48 -15.50 9.89 -17.26
CA PHE A 48 -15.58 9.70 -15.81
C PHE A 48 -15.09 8.32 -15.37
N ASN A 49 -15.47 7.26 -16.09
CA ASN A 49 -15.00 5.90 -15.79
C ASN A 49 -13.48 5.76 -15.96
N THR A 50 -12.87 6.40 -16.96
CA THR A 50 -11.41 6.47 -17.10
C THR A 50 -10.77 7.20 -15.92
N MET A 51 -11.32 8.34 -15.52
CA MET A 51 -10.83 9.08 -14.34
C MET A 51 -10.92 8.24 -13.05
N LEU A 52 -11.95 7.41 -12.90
CA LEU A 52 -12.07 6.47 -11.78
C LEU A 52 -10.97 5.40 -11.80
N ASP A 53 -10.63 4.87 -12.96
CA ASP A 53 -9.55 3.89 -13.11
C ASP A 53 -8.21 4.50 -12.72
N ASP A 54 -7.92 5.71 -13.22
CA ASP A 54 -6.70 6.45 -12.91
C ASP A 54 -6.60 6.76 -11.41
N ALA A 55 -7.70 7.21 -10.79
CA ALA A 55 -7.76 7.46 -9.35
C ALA A 55 -7.51 6.19 -8.54
N ASN A 56 -8.13 5.07 -8.92
CA ASN A 56 -7.92 3.78 -8.26
C ASN A 56 -6.47 3.31 -8.39
N GLN A 57 -5.86 3.49 -9.57
CA GLN A 57 -4.45 3.16 -9.78
C GLN A 57 -3.54 4.04 -8.93
N MET A 58 -3.81 5.34 -8.84
CA MET A 58 -3.04 6.28 -8.02
C MET A 58 -3.14 5.94 -6.53
N ILE A 59 -4.35 5.61 -6.03
CA ILE A 59 -4.55 5.15 -4.65
C ILE A 59 -3.75 3.86 -4.38
N ALA A 60 -3.74 2.91 -5.32
CA ALA A 60 -2.97 1.68 -5.17
C ALA A 60 -1.46 1.96 -5.09
N ARG A 61 -0.94 2.86 -5.94
CA ARG A 61 0.46 3.29 -5.92
C ARG A 61 0.81 3.99 -4.60
N LEU A 62 0.00 4.95 -4.15
CA LEU A 62 0.20 5.65 -2.88
C LEU A 62 0.24 4.68 -1.69
N LYS A 63 -0.66 3.68 -1.65
CA LYS A 63 -0.65 2.65 -0.60
C LYS A 63 0.62 1.81 -0.63
N ALA A 64 1.15 1.49 -1.81
CA ALA A 64 2.40 0.74 -1.93
C ALA A 64 3.60 1.59 -1.48
N GLU A 65 3.64 2.86 -1.87
CA GLU A 65 4.68 3.81 -1.46
C GLU A 65 4.67 4.06 0.05
N GLU A 66 3.50 4.21 0.67
CA GLU A 66 3.40 4.44 2.11
C GLU A 66 3.93 3.22 2.90
N ARG A 67 3.58 1.99 2.48
CA ARG A 67 4.13 0.77 3.09
C ARG A 67 5.65 0.69 2.93
N GLN A 68 6.17 1.09 1.77
CA GLN A 68 7.62 1.12 1.55
C GLN A 68 8.29 2.16 2.47
N LYS A 69 7.67 3.33 2.63
CA LYS A 69 8.16 4.40 3.50
C LYS A 69 8.14 4.00 4.97
N GLU A 70 7.08 3.35 5.45
CA GLU A 70 6.99 2.79 6.81
C GLU A 70 8.11 1.78 7.06
N ALA A 71 8.37 0.87 6.13
CA ALA A 71 9.45 -0.11 6.24
C ALA A 71 10.84 0.56 6.30
N VAL A 72 11.06 1.60 5.50
CA VAL A 72 12.30 2.38 5.53
C VAL A 72 12.45 3.13 6.86
N HIS A 73 11.40 3.78 7.34
CA HIS A 73 11.43 4.52 8.60
C HIS A 73 11.70 3.61 9.79
N PHE A 74 11.04 2.45 9.85
CA PHE A 74 11.30 1.43 10.86
C PHE A 74 12.76 0.97 10.85
N HIS A 75 13.35 0.74 9.66
CA HIS A 75 14.76 0.38 9.56
C HIS A 75 15.69 1.52 9.99
N MET A 76 15.37 2.77 9.67
CA MET A 76 16.15 3.92 10.13
C MET A 76 16.19 3.98 11.66
N LEU A 77 15.07 3.70 12.33
CA LEU A 77 15.01 3.58 13.80
C LEU A 77 15.88 2.41 14.31
N LEU A 78 15.85 1.25 13.66
CA LEU A 78 16.71 0.11 14.02
C LEU A 78 18.20 0.40 13.78
N ALA A 79 18.56 1.08 12.69
CA ALA A 79 19.92 1.46 12.38
C ALA A 79 20.49 2.45 13.40
N GLN A 80 19.65 3.34 13.96
CA GLN A 80 20.03 4.22 15.07
C GLN A 80 20.41 3.44 16.34
N MET A 81 19.84 2.26 16.59
CA MET A 81 20.23 1.40 17.71
C MET A 81 21.54 0.61 17.48
N ASN A 82 22.17 0.72 16.30
CA ASN A 82 23.34 -0.07 15.87
C ASN A 82 23.07 -1.60 15.93
N PRO A 83 22.65 -2.23 14.82
CA PRO A 83 22.32 -3.66 14.78
C PRO A 83 23.47 -4.57 15.23
N HIS A 84 24.72 -4.16 14.97
CA HIS A 84 25.91 -4.88 15.41
C HIS A 84 26.06 -4.82 16.93
N PHE A 85 25.73 -3.70 17.58
CA PHE A 85 25.72 -3.61 19.03
C PHE A 85 24.72 -4.60 19.64
N LEU A 86 23.49 -4.67 19.12
CA LEU A 86 22.49 -5.63 19.59
C LEU A 86 22.91 -7.09 19.39
N LEU A 87 23.44 -7.44 18.21
CA LEU A 87 23.98 -8.78 17.96
C LEU A 87 25.18 -9.10 18.88
N ASN A 88 26.04 -8.12 19.15
CA ASN A 88 27.16 -8.27 20.07
C ASN A 88 26.70 -8.45 21.52
N THR A 89 25.67 -7.72 21.95
CA THR A 89 25.06 -7.91 23.28
C THR A 89 24.48 -9.32 23.39
N LEU A 90 23.73 -9.79 22.39
CA LEU A 90 23.17 -11.15 22.39
C LEU A 90 24.27 -12.23 22.39
N ASN A 91 25.34 -12.04 21.62
CA ASN A 91 26.49 -12.93 21.63
C ASN A 91 27.19 -12.93 23.00
N THR A 92 27.33 -11.77 23.64
CA THR A 92 27.92 -11.66 24.99
C THR A 92 27.06 -12.38 26.02
N MET A 93 25.73 -12.21 25.97
CA MET A 93 24.79 -12.93 26.82
C MET A 93 24.84 -14.44 26.58
N LYS A 94 24.88 -14.87 25.31
CA LYS A 94 25.04 -16.29 24.93
C LYS A 94 26.29 -16.90 25.57
N TRP A 95 27.45 -16.27 25.41
CA TRP A 95 28.70 -16.77 26.01
C TRP A 95 28.66 -16.77 27.53
N SER A 96 27.99 -15.79 28.14
CA SER A 96 27.78 -15.77 29.59
C SER A 96 26.89 -16.94 30.05
N ALA A 97 25.82 -17.23 29.33
CA ALA A 97 24.92 -18.35 29.61
C ALA A 97 25.63 -19.71 29.47
N ILE A 98 26.43 -19.89 28.41
CA ILE A 98 27.26 -21.09 28.21
C ILE A 98 28.23 -21.28 29.40
N ARG A 99 28.93 -20.22 29.83
CA ARG A 99 29.84 -20.29 30.98
C ARG A 99 29.14 -20.63 32.30
N SER A 100 27.89 -20.21 32.45
CA SER A 100 27.06 -20.52 33.62
C SER A 100 26.34 -21.87 33.52
N GLY A 101 26.57 -22.65 32.46
CA GLY A 101 25.90 -23.93 32.22
C GLY A 101 24.40 -23.83 31.92
N ASN A 102 23.92 -22.64 31.53
CA ASN A 102 22.51 -22.41 31.24
C ASN A 102 22.26 -22.44 29.72
N GLU A 103 22.03 -23.65 29.20
CA GLU A 103 21.78 -23.89 27.77
C GLU A 103 20.49 -23.24 27.26
N GLU A 104 19.43 -23.22 28.07
CA GLU A 104 18.14 -22.63 27.70
C GLU A 104 18.28 -21.14 27.36
N ILE A 105 18.99 -20.37 28.18
CA ILE A 105 19.26 -18.95 27.90
C ILE A 105 20.12 -18.77 26.64
N SER A 106 21.09 -19.66 26.42
CA SER A 106 21.92 -19.63 25.21
C SER A 106 21.06 -19.84 23.95
N GLU A 107 20.14 -20.81 23.96
CA GLU A 107 19.21 -21.07 22.85
C GLU A 107 18.24 -19.92 22.60
N MET A 108 17.75 -19.28 23.67
CA MET A 108 16.93 -18.07 23.57
C MET A 108 17.70 -16.93 22.89
N CYS A 109 18.96 -16.69 23.27
CA CYS A 109 19.80 -15.67 22.64
C CYS A 109 20.05 -15.96 21.14
N VAL A 110 20.26 -17.22 20.77
CA VAL A 110 20.43 -17.64 19.36
C VAL A 110 19.15 -17.40 18.57
N SER A 111 18.00 -17.78 19.12
CA SER A 111 16.70 -17.61 18.47
C SER A 111 16.38 -16.13 18.25
N LEU A 112 16.65 -15.28 19.25
CA LEU A 112 16.47 -13.84 19.15
C LEU A 112 17.44 -13.20 18.13
N GLY A 113 18.70 -13.68 18.08
CA GLY A 113 19.68 -13.26 17.08
C GLY A 113 19.22 -13.57 15.64
N LYS A 114 18.71 -14.77 15.40
CA LYS A 114 18.14 -15.17 14.10
C LYS A 114 16.94 -14.31 13.70
N LEU A 115 16.04 -14.01 14.64
CA LEU A 115 14.90 -13.11 14.38
C LEU A 115 15.37 -11.71 14.00
N LEU A 116 16.39 -11.19 14.69
CA LEU A 116 16.98 -9.88 14.39
C LEU A 116 17.63 -9.87 13.00
N GLU A 117 18.41 -10.89 12.65
CA GLU A 117 19.03 -11.04 11.33
C GLU A 117 17.99 -11.12 10.20
N VAL A 118 16.94 -11.92 10.38
CA VAL A 118 15.84 -12.03 9.40
C VAL A 118 15.12 -10.69 9.24
N SER A 119 14.85 -9.99 10.34
CA SER A 119 14.17 -8.69 10.31
C SER A 119 15.00 -7.63 9.56
N LEU A 120 16.33 -7.71 9.62
CA LEU A 120 17.24 -6.84 8.87
C LEU A 120 17.38 -7.24 7.40
N ASN A 121 17.48 -8.54 7.10
CA ASN A 121 17.72 -9.05 5.75
C ASN A 121 16.47 -9.00 4.84
N SER A 122 15.27 -9.21 5.38
CA SER A 122 14.02 -9.26 4.60
C SER A 122 13.73 -7.96 3.83
N CYS A 123 14.27 -6.82 4.28
CA CYS A 123 14.06 -5.52 3.64
C CYS A 123 15.19 -5.11 2.69
N LEU A 124 16.43 -5.56 2.89
CA LEU A 124 17.56 -5.29 1.96
C LEU A 124 17.29 -5.83 0.55
N ILE A 125 16.64 -7.00 0.47
CA ILE A 125 16.22 -7.60 -0.80
C ILE A 125 15.12 -6.75 -1.46
N SER A 126 14.14 -6.27 -0.69
CA SER A 126 13.06 -5.40 -1.20
C SER A 126 13.58 -4.04 -1.69
N LEU A 127 14.50 -3.41 -0.95
CA LEU A 127 15.17 -2.16 -1.34
C LEU A 127 16.10 -2.35 -2.54
N SER A 128 16.83 -3.47 -2.62
CA SER A 128 17.66 -3.82 -3.77
C SER A 128 16.84 -3.99 -5.04
N ILE A 129 15.71 -4.69 -4.97
CA ILE A 129 14.79 -4.88 -6.10
C ILE A 129 14.17 -3.53 -6.52
N ALA A 130 13.71 -2.72 -5.55
CA ALA A 130 13.14 -1.40 -5.84
C ALA A 130 14.16 -0.43 -6.46
N ARG A 131 15.45 -0.55 -6.11
CA ARG A 131 16.54 0.25 -6.69
C ARG A 131 16.94 -0.25 -8.08
N PHE A 132 16.83 -1.54 -8.36
CA PHE A 132 17.11 -2.15 -9.66
C PHE A 132 16.02 -1.84 -10.71
N LEU A 133 14.76 -1.66 -10.30
CA LEU A 133 13.65 -1.31 -11.21
C LEU A 133 13.54 0.18 -11.58
N ARG A 134 14.37 1.04 -10.97
CA ARG A 134 14.44 2.48 -11.28
C ARG A 134 15.73 2.89 -12.01
N GLY A 135 16.56 1.92 -12.40
CA GLY A 135 17.82 2.12 -13.12
C GLY A 135 17.73 1.66 -14.56
#